data_AF-A0A382S059-F1
#
_entry.id   AF-A0A382S059-F1
#
_cell.length_a   1.000
_cell.length_b   1.000
_cell.length_c   1.000
_cell.angle_alpha   90.00
_cell.angle_beta   90.00
_cell.angle_gamma   90.00
#
_symmetry.space_group_name_H-M   'P 1'
#
loop_
_entity.id
_entity.type
_entity.pdbx_description
1 polymer ?
#
loop_
_entity_poly.entity_id
_entity_poly.type
_entity_poly.pdbx_seq_one_letter_code
_entity_poly.pdbx_strand_id
1 'polypeptide(L)'
;EDAFPLDASADTDTDGDGMPDTITGVSTTNLTEDLDDDNDGWSDIDENACGYDPQDDTDIPVDSDNDTVCDTLDVFPNDPDEWEDTDGDGYGDNGDVFPDDATEWNDTDGDGVGDNADPDADDDGWFDYEEDQCNSDWLNSTSVPSDVDDDGLCDQMDSDADDDGWLNDDESDCETDWLDDSDVPLDTDGDSLCDVVDGDDDNDLYSDEDDAFPLDPLEWSDNDEDGVGDNADPDDDNDGCMDVSDDLPNDPTECDDTDGDGTGDNADTDDDDDGTLDDDDAFPLDASADTDTDGDGMPDSIFGNSTTGLIEDIDD
;
A
#
# COMPACT_ATOMS: atom_id res chain seq x y z
N GLU A 1 85.21 26.33 -2.70
CA GLU A 1 86.39 25.50 -2.37
C GLU A 1 85.84 24.08 -2.18
N ASP A 2 86.64 23.04 -2.33
CA ASP A 2 86.18 21.67 -2.04
C ASP A 2 85.73 21.61 -0.56
N ALA A 3 84.42 21.40 -0.35
CA ALA A 3 83.81 21.38 0.98
C ALA A 3 84.22 20.14 1.80
N PHE A 4 84.59 19.06 1.11
CA PHE A 4 84.98 17.78 1.69
C PHE A 4 86.40 17.37 1.30
N PRO A 5 87.43 18.17 1.62
CA PRO A 5 88.80 17.97 1.12
C PRO A 5 89.50 16.70 1.64
N LEU A 6 88.87 15.97 2.56
CA LEU A 6 89.35 14.70 3.11
C LEU A 6 88.66 13.47 2.50
N ASP A 7 87.63 13.65 1.67
CA ASP A 7 86.89 12.56 1.04
C ASP A 7 86.59 12.88 -0.43
N ALA A 8 87.32 12.24 -1.34
CA ALA A 8 87.23 12.55 -2.78
C ALA A 8 85.91 12.09 -3.44
N SER A 9 84.97 11.53 -2.69
CA SER A 9 83.66 11.14 -3.19
C SER A 9 82.66 12.30 -3.26
N ALA A 10 82.97 13.46 -2.66
CA ALA A 10 82.11 14.63 -2.66
C ALA A 10 82.95 15.92 -2.68
N ASP A 11 82.39 17.02 -3.17
CA ASP A 11 83.08 18.31 -3.24
C ASP A 11 82.18 19.56 -3.04
N THR A 12 80.86 19.42 -3.14
CA THR A 12 79.86 20.49 -2.96
C THR A 12 79.06 20.30 -1.66
N ASP A 13 78.68 21.41 -1.04
CA ASP A 13 77.92 21.58 0.22
C ASP A 13 77.18 22.92 0.06
N THR A 14 75.96 22.88 -0.48
CA THR A 14 75.24 24.09 -0.94
C THR A 14 74.71 24.92 0.23
N ASP A 15 74.11 24.29 1.25
CA ASP A 15 73.58 24.96 2.44
C ASP A 15 74.64 25.16 3.57
N GLY A 16 75.74 24.40 3.52
CA GLY A 16 76.83 24.48 4.50
C GLY A 16 76.57 23.72 5.81
N ASP A 17 75.66 22.74 5.86
CA ASP A 17 75.36 21.94 7.04
C ASP A 17 76.42 20.86 7.33
N GLY A 18 77.28 20.59 6.33
CA GLY A 18 78.35 19.60 6.39
C GLY A 18 77.95 18.22 5.88
N MET A 19 76.84 18.09 5.17
CA MET A 19 76.46 16.97 4.30
C MET A 19 76.75 17.34 2.83
N PRO A 20 77.27 16.41 2.03
CA PRO A 20 77.53 16.68 0.62
C PRO A 20 76.29 16.56 -0.25
N ASP A 21 76.11 17.52 -1.16
CA ASP A 21 75.00 17.54 -2.13
C ASP A 21 74.89 16.25 -2.94
N THR A 22 76.04 15.73 -3.39
CA THR A 22 76.08 14.46 -4.11
C THR A 22 77.28 13.62 -3.71
N ILE A 23 77.09 12.30 -3.65
CA ILE A 23 78.18 11.34 -3.42
C ILE A 23 78.50 10.56 -4.69
N THR A 24 79.63 10.89 -5.31
CA THR A 24 80.17 10.17 -6.46
C THR A 24 81.15 9.08 -6.03
N GLY A 25 80.67 7.83 -5.95
CA GLY A 25 81.51 6.65 -5.68
C GLY A 25 81.37 6.09 -4.27
N VAL A 26 82.47 5.78 -3.60
CA VAL A 26 82.45 5.20 -2.24
C VAL A 26 83.13 6.16 -1.27
N SER A 27 82.38 6.67 -0.31
CA SER A 27 82.92 7.53 0.76
C SER A 27 83.94 6.77 1.61
N THR A 28 85.04 7.45 1.91
CA THR A 28 86.10 6.95 2.80
C THR A 28 85.96 7.43 4.24
N THR A 29 85.05 8.37 4.48
CA THR A 29 84.79 8.98 5.79
C THR A 29 83.37 8.72 6.34
N ASN A 30 82.55 7.96 5.61
CA ASN A 30 81.13 7.67 5.90
C ASN A 30 80.22 8.89 5.76
N LEU A 31 80.48 9.75 4.77
CA LEU A 31 79.53 10.77 4.36
C LEU A 31 78.24 10.11 3.85
N THR A 32 77.14 10.79 4.11
CA THR A 32 75.80 10.54 3.56
C THR A 32 75.44 11.70 2.68
N GLU A 33 74.81 11.43 1.54
CA GLU A 33 74.28 12.46 0.64
C GLU A 33 73.26 13.31 1.43
N ASP A 34 73.31 14.62 1.23
CA ASP A 34 72.23 15.51 1.64
C ASP A 34 70.98 15.18 0.82
N LEU A 35 69.81 15.42 1.37
CA LEU A 35 68.54 15.21 0.67
C LEU A 35 67.77 16.51 0.50
N ASP A 36 68.29 17.62 1.01
CA ASP A 36 67.72 18.97 0.97
C ASP A 36 68.91 19.95 0.84
N ASP A 37 69.46 20.01 -0.38
CA ASP A 37 70.72 20.67 -0.72
C ASP A 37 70.78 22.16 -0.35
N ASP A 38 69.62 22.84 -0.21
CA ASP A 38 69.52 24.26 0.13
C ASP A 38 68.77 24.59 1.44
N ASN A 39 68.22 23.58 2.12
CA ASN A 39 67.57 23.64 3.43
C ASN A 39 66.30 24.50 3.46
N ASP A 40 65.57 24.55 2.35
CA ASP A 40 64.30 25.27 2.26
C ASP A 40 63.11 24.49 2.84
N GLY A 41 63.31 23.19 3.11
CA GLY A 41 62.35 22.26 3.69
C GLY A 41 61.71 21.28 2.70
N TRP A 42 62.09 21.31 1.42
CA TRP A 42 61.75 20.31 0.42
C TRP A 42 62.94 19.40 0.12
N SER A 43 62.68 18.15 -0.25
CA SER A 43 63.79 17.26 -0.62
C SER A 43 64.17 17.44 -2.09
N ASP A 44 65.44 17.20 -2.43
CA ASP A 44 65.92 17.31 -3.81
C ASP A 44 65.10 16.42 -4.76
N ILE A 45 64.59 15.29 -4.25
CA ILE A 45 63.76 14.37 -5.02
C ILE A 45 62.41 15.00 -5.35
N ASP A 46 61.78 15.64 -4.36
CA ASP A 46 60.46 16.25 -4.49
C ASP A 46 60.54 17.50 -5.36
N GLU A 47 61.54 18.35 -5.15
CA GLU A 47 61.77 19.53 -6.00
C GLU A 47 62.02 19.15 -7.45
N ASN A 48 62.86 18.14 -7.71
CA ASN A 48 63.07 17.64 -9.06
C ASN A 48 61.79 17.08 -9.69
N ALA A 49 60.92 16.44 -8.90
CA ALA A 49 59.64 15.93 -9.38
C ALA A 49 58.67 17.07 -9.71
N CYS A 50 58.66 18.10 -8.89
CA CYS A 50 57.85 19.32 -9.02
C CYS A 50 58.40 20.29 -10.09
N GLY A 51 59.67 20.12 -10.50
CA GLY A 51 60.34 20.92 -11.53
C GLY A 51 61.03 22.19 -11.00
N TYR A 52 61.40 22.21 -9.72
CA TYR A 52 62.14 23.27 -9.03
C TYR A 52 63.64 22.91 -8.91
N ASP A 53 64.50 23.87 -8.56
CA ASP A 53 65.96 23.71 -8.47
C ASP A 53 66.43 23.43 -7.02
N PRO A 54 66.90 22.22 -6.69
CA PRO A 54 67.28 21.84 -5.32
C PRO A 54 68.42 22.63 -4.66
N GLN A 55 69.05 23.54 -5.40
CA GLN A 55 70.21 24.31 -4.91
C GLN A 55 69.88 25.82 -4.78
N ASP A 56 68.61 26.21 -4.88
CA ASP A 56 68.14 27.60 -4.81
C ASP A 56 67.03 27.75 -3.76
N ASP A 57 67.43 28.15 -2.53
CA ASP A 57 66.56 28.37 -1.36
C ASP A 57 65.39 29.35 -1.54
N THR A 58 65.24 29.92 -2.74
CA THR A 58 64.14 30.79 -3.13
C THR A 58 63.18 30.19 -4.17
N ASP A 59 63.49 29.03 -4.73
CA ASP A 59 62.69 28.28 -5.71
C ASP A 59 61.85 27.18 -5.02
N ILE A 60 61.11 27.59 -3.98
CA ILE A 60 60.31 26.68 -3.15
C ILE A 60 59.08 26.17 -3.93
N PRO A 61 58.82 24.85 -3.96
CA PRO A 61 57.58 24.29 -4.50
C PRO A 61 56.32 24.91 -3.90
N VAL A 62 55.31 25.14 -4.74
CA VAL A 62 53.98 25.57 -4.28
C VAL A 62 53.25 24.35 -3.74
N ASP A 63 52.81 24.44 -2.50
CA ASP A 63 52.01 23.46 -1.76
C ASP A 63 50.94 24.24 -0.98
N SER A 64 49.70 24.06 -1.41
CA SER A 64 48.57 24.89 -1.01
C SER A 64 47.92 24.45 0.30
N ASP A 65 48.05 23.18 0.71
CA ASP A 65 47.46 22.63 1.94
C ASP A 65 48.50 22.09 2.96
N ASN A 66 49.77 22.04 2.59
CA ASN A 66 50.93 21.62 3.38
C ASN A 66 50.99 20.12 3.67
N ASP A 67 50.62 19.28 2.70
CA ASP A 67 50.68 17.82 2.80
C ASP A 67 51.99 17.19 2.32
N THR A 68 52.95 18.03 1.87
CA THR A 68 54.27 17.68 1.33
C THR A 68 54.30 17.21 -0.12
N VAL A 69 53.17 17.28 -0.83
CA VAL A 69 53.06 17.08 -2.28
C VAL A 69 52.82 18.45 -2.93
N CYS A 70 53.63 18.80 -3.93
CA CYS A 70 53.43 20.09 -4.58
C CYS A 70 52.16 20.11 -5.45
N ASP A 71 51.51 21.27 -5.56
CA ASP A 71 50.27 21.52 -6.34
C ASP A 71 50.31 20.98 -7.79
N THR A 72 51.50 20.79 -8.37
CA THR A 72 51.65 20.29 -9.75
C THR A 72 51.56 18.77 -9.89
N LEU A 73 51.78 18.04 -8.79
CA LEU A 73 51.71 16.59 -8.71
C LEU A 73 50.52 16.11 -7.89
N ASP A 74 50.03 16.96 -6.99
CA ASP A 74 48.87 16.73 -6.16
C ASP A 74 47.55 16.83 -6.97
N VAL A 75 46.75 15.76 -6.91
CA VAL A 75 45.42 15.71 -7.55
C VAL A 75 44.38 16.52 -6.78
N PHE A 76 44.56 16.69 -5.47
CA PHE A 76 43.70 17.47 -4.57
C PHE A 76 44.47 18.59 -3.83
N PRO A 77 44.93 19.67 -4.54
CA PRO A 77 45.79 20.73 -3.98
C PRO A 77 45.23 21.60 -2.84
N ASN A 78 44.09 21.25 -2.25
CA ASN A 78 43.53 21.98 -1.11
C ASN A 78 43.03 21.03 -0.02
N ASP A 79 43.27 19.73 -0.15
CA ASP A 79 42.90 18.70 0.82
C ASP A 79 44.14 17.99 1.33
N PRO A 80 44.66 18.34 2.52
CA PRO A 80 45.93 17.82 2.99
C PRO A 80 45.90 16.34 3.40
N ASP A 81 44.73 15.71 3.33
CA ASP A 81 44.56 14.27 3.59
C ASP A 81 44.53 13.45 2.28
N GLU A 82 44.57 14.07 1.09
CA GLU A 82 44.49 13.40 -0.23
C GLU A 82 45.46 14.01 -1.25
N TRP A 83 46.22 13.18 -1.97
CA TRP A 83 47.17 13.65 -3.00
C TRP A 83 47.20 12.83 -4.30
N GLU A 84 46.68 11.60 -4.25
CA GLU A 84 46.65 10.63 -5.35
C GLU A 84 45.20 10.19 -5.60
N ASP A 85 44.88 9.91 -6.87
CA ASP A 85 43.57 9.42 -7.36
C ASP A 85 43.89 8.39 -8.46
N THR A 86 44.03 7.14 -8.07
CA THR A 86 44.61 6.08 -8.90
C THR A 86 43.70 5.72 -10.06
N ASP A 87 42.38 5.75 -9.87
CA ASP A 87 41.39 5.36 -10.87
C ASP A 87 40.67 6.53 -11.55
N GLY A 88 40.79 7.74 -11.00
CA GLY A 88 40.33 9.00 -11.58
C GLY A 88 38.86 9.30 -11.33
N ASP A 89 38.26 8.80 -10.26
CA ASP A 89 36.84 9.00 -9.93
C ASP A 89 36.56 10.28 -9.13
N GLY A 90 37.62 10.88 -8.58
CA GLY A 90 37.56 12.12 -7.81
C GLY A 90 37.43 11.95 -6.30
N TYR A 91 37.54 10.73 -5.78
CA TYR A 91 37.86 10.43 -4.39
C TYR A 91 39.37 10.09 -4.30
N GLY A 92 40.03 10.55 -3.25
CA GLY A 92 41.47 10.32 -3.12
C GLY A 92 41.79 8.97 -2.51
N ASP A 93 42.92 8.39 -2.91
CA ASP A 93 43.33 7.02 -2.55
C ASP A 93 43.37 6.76 -1.03
N ASN A 94 43.50 7.79 -0.17
CA ASN A 94 43.56 7.59 1.28
C ASN A 94 42.19 7.42 1.93
N GLY A 95 41.17 8.09 1.38
CA GLY A 95 39.78 8.07 1.84
C GLY A 95 38.90 7.11 1.06
N ASP A 96 39.33 6.74 -0.15
CA ASP A 96 38.66 5.79 -1.02
C ASP A 96 38.85 4.35 -0.51
N VAL A 97 37.74 3.63 -0.29
CA VAL A 97 37.75 2.22 0.12
C VAL A 97 38.15 1.29 -1.03
N PHE A 98 37.94 1.70 -2.28
CA PHE A 98 38.26 0.98 -3.51
C PHE A 98 39.15 1.80 -4.49
N PRO A 99 40.39 2.19 -4.14
CA PRO A 99 41.25 3.09 -4.94
C PRO A 99 41.62 2.65 -6.37
N ASP A 100 41.24 1.44 -6.78
CA ASP A 100 41.52 0.87 -8.10
C ASP A 100 40.24 0.69 -8.95
N ASP A 101 39.06 1.07 -8.42
CA ASP A 101 37.74 0.90 -9.06
C ASP A 101 36.92 2.19 -9.05
N ALA A 102 37.04 2.95 -10.14
CA ALA A 102 36.41 4.26 -10.31
C ALA A 102 34.86 4.28 -10.29
N THR A 103 34.22 3.17 -9.97
CA THR A 103 32.77 3.08 -9.75
C THR A 103 32.37 2.93 -8.29
N GLU A 104 33.33 2.79 -7.37
CA GLU A 104 33.08 2.56 -5.94
C GLU A 104 34.06 3.37 -5.09
N TRP A 105 33.58 4.02 -4.02
CA TRP A 105 34.45 4.81 -3.12
C TRP A 105 34.14 4.62 -1.62
N ASN A 106 32.97 4.06 -1.29
CA ASN A 106 32.51 3.82 0.08
C ASN A 106 31.99 2.39 0.25
N ASP A 107 32.07 1.87 1.48
CA ASP A 107 31.68 0.51 1.89
C ASP A 107 31.06 0.64 3.29
N THR A 108 29.76 0.89 3.33
CA THR A 108 29.06 1.35 4.55
C THR A 108 28.95 0.24 5.61
N ASP A 109 28.73 -1.00 5.20
CA ASP A 109 28.66 -2.17 6.09
C ASP A 109 30.02 -2.89 6.27
N GLY A 110 30.97 -2.67 5.37
CA GLY A 110 32.31 -3.26 5.40
C GLY A 110 32.38 -4.69 4.87
N ASP A 111 31.46 -5.13 4.00
CA ASP A 111 31.44 -6.47 3.44
C ASP A 111 32.42 -6.67 2.27
N GLY A 112 32.91 -5.56 1.71
CA GLY A 112 33.86 -5.50 0.60
C GLY A 112 33.22 -5.37 -0.79
N VAL A 113 31.92 -5.11 -0.88
CA VAL A 113 31.21 -4.57 -2.05
C VAL A 113 31.00 -3.08 -1.81
N GLY A 114 31.23 -2.25 -2.83
CA GLY A 114 31.03 -0.81 -2.67
C GLY A 114 29.55 -0.43 -2.73
N ASP A 115 29.19 0.65 -2.04
CA ASP A 115 27.80 1.13 -1.90
C ASP A 115 27.06 1.30 -3.24
N ASN A 116 27.74 1.56 -4.38
CA ASN A 116 27.04 1.71 -5.66
C ASN A 116 26.69 0.37 -6.32
N ALA A 117 27.33 -0.72 -5.90
CA ALA A 117 27.11 -2.09 -6.40
C ALA A 117 26.43 -2.99 -5.36
N ASP A 118 26.45 -2.62 -4.09
CA ASP A 118 25.74 -3.32 -3.04
C ASP A 118 24.22 -3.10 -3.16
N PRO A 119 23.39 -4.15 -3.14
CA PRO A 119 21.95 -4.00 -3.04
C PRO A 119 21.42 -3.66 -1.64
N ASP A 120 22.22 -3.83 -0.58
CA ASP A 120 21.89 -3.58 0.84
C ASP A 120 23.13 -2.97 1.52
N ALA A 121 23.37 -1.69 1.26
CA ALA A 121 24.65 -1.05 1.58
C ALA A 121 24.94 -0.93 3.09
N ASP A 122 23.96 -1.12 3.97
CA ASP A 122 24.13 -1.03 5.42
C ASP A 122 23.91 -2.34 6.22
N ASP A 123 23.62 -3.46 5.52
CA ASP A 123 23.38 -4.82 6.03
C ASP A 123 22.31 -4.87 7.14
N ASP A 124 21.23 -4.11 6.98
CA ASP A 124 20.09 -4.15 7.88
C ASP A 124 18.98 -5.13 7.45
N GLY A 125 19.10 -5.65 6.23
CA GLY A 125 18.22 -6.66 5.65
C GLY A 125 17.16 -6.09 4.71
N TRP A 126 17.14 -4.78 4.46
CA TRP A 126 16.33 -4.12 3.43
C TRP A 126 17.17 -3.76 2.21
N PHE A 127 16.62 -3.93 1.00
CA PHE A 127 17.36 -3.51 -0.18
C PHE A 127 17.28 -1.99 -0.38
N ASP A 128 18.36 -1.37 -0.85
CA ASP A 128 18.45 0.08 -1.09
C ASP A 128 17.29 0.61 -1.94
N TYR A 129 16.85 -0.19 -2.92
CA TYR A 129 15.75 0.19 -3.80
C TYR A 129 14.41 0.22 -3.06
N GLU A 130 14.17 -0.71 -2.13
CA GLU A 130 12.99 -0.75 -1.28
C GLU A 130 13.02 0.46 -0.34
N GLU A 131 14.15 0.69 0.31
CA GLU A 131 14.32 1.83 1.22
C GLU A 131 14.07 3.19 0.57
N ASP A 132 14.57 3.41 -0.65
CA ASP A 132 14.29 4.64 -1.42
C ASP A 132 12.79 4.79 -1.72
N GLN A 133 12.07 3.69 -1.99
CA GLN A 133 10.62 3.75 -2.18
C GLN A 133 9.89 4.01 -0.85
N CYS A 134 10.40 3.49 0.26
CA CYS A 134 9.76 3.54 1.58
C CYS A 134 10.22 4.74 2.45
N ASN A 135 11.04 5.63 1.88
CA ASN A 135 11.59 6.83 2.53
C ASN A 135 12.45 6.54 3.76
N SER A 136 13.18 5.42 3.74
CA SER A 136 14.23 5.12 4.71
C SER A 136 15.61 5.46 4.13
N ASP A 137 16.67 5.23 4.90
CA ASP A 137 18.02 5.77 4.62
C ASP A 137 18.98 4.61 4.45
N TRP A 138 19.17 4.19 3.21
CA TRP A 138 19.93 3.01 2.76
C TRP A 138 21.42 2.99 3.08
N LEU A 139 21.90 3.97 3.85
CA LEU A 139 23.28 4.03 4.36
C LEU A 139 23.29 4.05 5.91
N ASN A 140 22.19 3.68 6.55
CA ASN A 140 21.97 3.79 7.97
C ASN A 140 21.05 2.68 8.49
N SER A 141 21.68 1.61 8.95
CA SER A 141 21.05 0.38 9.49
C SER A 141 20.14 0.52 10.71
N THR A 142 19.86 1.74 11.15
CA THR A 142 18.83 2.03 12.16
C THR A 142 17.58 2.67 11.58
N SER A 143 17.60 2.99 10.30
CA SER A 143 16.54 3.59 9.52
C SER A 143 15.91 2.52 8.65
N VAL A 144 15.11 1.64 9.24
CA VAL A 144 14.37 0.61 8.49
C VAL A 144 13.00 1.13 8.02
N PRO A 145 12.48 0.65 6.88
CA PRO A 145 11.08 0.79 6.51
C PRO A 145 10.10 0.31 7.60
N SER A 146 8.87 0.80 7.52
CA SER A 146 7.74 0.23 8.28
C SER A 146 7.24 -1.01 7.54
N ASP A 147 6.99 -2.08 8.28
CA ASP A 147 6.60 -3.41 7.81
C ASP A 147 5.74 -4.01 8.94
N VAL A 148 4.41 -3.87 8.83
CA VAL A 148 3.48 -4.20 9.91
C VAL A 148 3.30 -5.71 10.09
N ASP A 149 3.34 -6.47 9.00
CA ASP A 149 3.14 -7.92 8.99
C ASP A 149 4.45 -8.75 8.97
N ASP A 150 5.60 -8.08 8.87
CA ASP A 150 6.96 -8.66 8.80
C ASP A 150 7.14 -9.59 7.56
N ASP A 151 6.50 -9.31 6.42
CA ASP A 151 6.57 -10.14 5.21
C ASP A 151 7.81 -9.86 4.33
N GLY A 152 8.50 -8.74 4.59
CA GLY A 152 9.69 -8.28 3.87
C GLY A 152 9.38 -7.28 2.74
N LEU A 153 8.16 -6.80 2.62
CA LEU A 153 7.77 -5.63 1.87
C LEU A 153 7.41 -4.53 2.88
N CYS A 154 7.79 -3.29 2.59
CA CYS A 154 7.36 -2.21 3.47
C CYS A 154 5.88 -1.89 3.24
N ASP A 155 5.22 -1.31 4.23
CA ASP A 155 3.79 -0.92 4.19
C ASP A 155 3.41 -0.13 2.91
N GLN A 156 4.33 0.69 2.40
CA GLN A 156 4.10 1.52 1.20
C GLN A 156 4.15 0.73 -0.12
N MET A 157 4.77 -0.44 -0.11
CA MET A 157 4.91 -1.34 -1.27
C MET A 157 4.06 -2.60 -1.14
N ASP A 158 3.55 -2.89 0.06
CA ASP A 158 2.58 -3.94 0.28
C ASP A 158 1.18 -3.54 -0.23
N SER A 159 0.45 -4.52 -0.74
CA SER A 159 -0.96 -4.40 -1.11
C SER A 159 -1.92 -4.78 0.02
N ASP A 160 -1.44 -5.48 1.04
CA ASP A 160 -2.17 -5.98 2.22
C ASP A 160 -1.20 -5.87 3.40
N ALA A 161 -1.02 -4.65 3.91
CA ALA A 161 0.13 -4.33 4.76
C ALA A 161 0.06 -4.95 6.17
N ASP A 162 -1.08 -5.49 6.58
CA ASP A 162 -1.26 -6.14 7.87
C ASP A 162 -1.64 -7.65 7.79
N ASP A 163 -1.66 -8.22 6.58
CA ASP A 163 -1.96 -9.63 6.26
C ASP A 163 -3.29 -10.12 6.87
N ASP A 164 -4.30 -9.24 6.91
CA ASP A 164 -5.63 -9.58 7.38
C ASP A 164 -6.52 -10.21 6.27
N GLY A 165 -6.08 -10.07 5.01
CA GLY A 165 -6.72 -10.59 3.81
C GLY A 165 -7.51 -9.57 3.00
N TRP A 166 -7.54 -8.31 3.41
CA TRP A 166 -8.08 -7.18 2.67
C TRP A 166 -6.97 -6.34 2.03
N LEU A 167 -7.24 -5.79 0.85
CA LEU A 167 -6.26 -4.94 0.20
C LEU A 167 -6.34 -3.52 0.79
N ASN A 168 -5.19 -2.85 0.91
CA ASN A 168 -5.08 -1.47 1.40
C ASN A 168 -6.02 -0.49 0.67
N ASP A 169 -6.20 -0.69 -0.65
CA ASP A 169 -7.11 0.11 -1.48
C ASP A 169 -8.58 -0.18 -1.13
N ASP A 170 -8.93 -1.44 -0.89
CA ASP A 170 -10.29 -1.86 -0.53
C ASP A 170 -10.64 -1.35 0.88
N GLU A 171 -9.75 -1.50 1.85
CA GLU A 171 -9.91 -0.94 3.20
C GLU A 171 -10.07 0.58 3.22
N SER A 172 -9.30 1.29 2.39
CA SER A 172 -9.47 2.73 2.24
C SER A 172 -10.85 3.11 1.71
N ASP A 173 -11.46 2.29 0.85
CA ASP A 173 -12.82 2.48 0.35
C ASP A 173 -13.88 2.06 1.39
N CYS A 174 -13.55 1.09 2.25
CA CYS A 174 -14.37 0.58 3.34
C CYS A 174 -14.24 1.36 4.66
N GLU A 175 -13.43 2.41 4.68
CA GLU A 175 -13.15 3.27 5.84
C GLU A 175 -12.48 2.55 7.04
N THR A 176 -11.70 1.50 6.78
CA THR A 176 -10.88 0.79 7.77
C THR A 176 -9.40 1.18 7.73
N ASP A 177 -8.67 0.84 8.79
CA ASP A 177 -7.24 1.13 8.93
C ASP A 177 -6.36 -0.03 8.43
N TRP A 178 -5.83 0.11 7.21
CA TRP A 178 -4.96 -0.84 6.50
C TRP A 178 -3.59 -1.14 7.14
N LEU A 179 -3.43 -0.79 8.41
CA LEU A 179 -2.23 -1.05 9.23
C LEU A 179 -2.62 -1.70 10.57
N ASP A 180 -3.86 -2.12 10.74
CA ASP A 180 -4.43 -2.71 11.96
C ASP A 180 -5.24 -3.96 11.60
N ASP A 181 -4.60 -5.12 11.74
CA ASP A 181 -5.14 -6.48 11.48
C ASP A 181 -6.50 -6.82 12.14
N SER A 182 -6.96 -5.95 13.03
CA SER A 182 -8.19 -6.10 13.79
C SER A 182 -9.33 -5.20 13.31
N ASP A 183 -9.04 -4.24 12.43
CA ASP A 183 -9.99 -3.31 11.80
C ASP A 183 -10.37 -3.79 10.39
N VAL A 184 -10.91 -5.00 10.27
CA VAL A 184 -11.33 -5.54 8.97
C VAL A 184 -12.64 -4.89 8.45
N PRO A 185 -12.80 -4.74 7.13
CA PRO A 185 -14.08 -4.42 6.51
C PRO A 185 -15.21 -5.41 6.89
N LEU A 186 -16.43 -4.90 6.99
CA LEU A 186 -17.63 -5.74 7.11
C LEU A 186 -18.03 -6.24 5.73
N ASP A 187 -18.22 -7.54 5.59
CA ASP A 187 -18.56 -8.26 4.36
C ASP A 187 -19.62 -9.32 4.72
N THR A 188 -20.88 -8.92 4.61
CA THR A 188 -22.02 -9.69 5.14
C THR A 188 -22.26 -10.98 4.36
N ASP A 189 -22.02 -10.99 3.04
CA ASP A 189 -22.24 -12.13 2.17
C ASP A 189 -20.97 -12.96 1.84
N GLY A 190 -19.78 -12.40 2.11
CA GLY A 190 -18.49 -13.02 1.88
C GLY A 190 -18.00 -12.96 0.44
N ASP A 191 -18.42 -11.98 -0.37
CA ASP A 191 -18.00 -11.84 -1.77
C ASP A 191 -16.74 -11.00 -1.99
N SER A 192 -16.15 -10.49 -0.91
CA SER A 192 -14.96 -9.62 -0.87
C SER A 192 -15.21 -8.20 -1.36
N LEU A 193 -16.46 -7.76 -1.37
CA LEU A 193 -16.84 -6.36 -1.33
C LEU A 193 -17.38 -6.07 0.07
N CYS A 194 -16.99 -4.94 0.64
CA CYS A 194 -17.52 -4.57 1.94
C CYS A 194 -18.90 -3.92 1.80
N ASP A 195 -19.73 -4.04 2.83
CA ASP A 195 -21.11 -3.51 2.89
C ASP A 195 -21.22 -2.00 2.57
N VAL A 196 -20.11 -1.24 2.69
CA VAL A 196 -20.10 0.20 2.37
C VAL A 196 -20.07 0.46 0.85
N VAL A 197 -19.54 -0.49 0.08
CA VAL A 197 -19.25 -0.40 -1.36
C VAL A 197 -20.11 -1.38 -2.16
N ASP A 198 -20.52 -2.49 -1.56
CA ASP A 198 -21.50 -3.40 -2.10
C ASP A 198 -22.87 -2.70 -2.24
N GLY A 199 -23.71 -3.21 -3.13
CA GLY A 199 -25.07 -2.72 -3.34
C GLY A 199 -26.14 -3.77 -3.11
N ASP A 200 -25.76 -4.93 -2.57
CA ASP A 200 -26.59 -6.08 -2.21
C ASP A 200 -25.83 -6.85 -1.09
N ASP A 201 -25.78 -6.25 0.10
CA ASP A 201 -24.88 -6.62 1.20
C ASP A 201 -25.02 -8.09 1.66
N ASP A 202 -26.17 -8.73 1.43
CA ASP A 202 -26.43 -10.12 1.79
C ASP A 202 -26.63 -11.07 0.59
N ASN A 203 -26.56 -10.52 -0.63
CA ASN A 203 -26.61 -11.21 -1.92
C ASN A 203 -27.89 -12.03 -2.14
N ASP A 204 -29.02 -11.52 -1.67
CA ASP A 204 -30.34 -12.15 -1.80
C ASP A 204 -31.08 -11.79 -3.11
N LEU A 205 -30.47 -10.90 -3.92
CA LEU A 205 -30.92 -10.33 -5.20
C LEU A 205 -31.77 -9.05 -5.10
N TYR A 206 -32.01 -8.53 -3.90
CA TYR A 206 -32.57 -7.21 -3.66
C TYR A 206 -31.46 -6.26 -3.22
N SER A 207 -31.28 -5.17 -3.96
CA SER A 207 -30.26 -4.18 -3.60
C SER A 207 -30.63 -3.46 -2.31
N ASP A 208 -29.66 -3.00 -1.51
CA ASP A 208 -29.90 -2.33 -0.23
C ASP A 208 -30.86 -1.14 -0.30
N GLU A 209 -30.95 -0.45 -1.45
CA GLU A 209 -31.90 0.66 -1.65
C GLU A 209 -33.37 0.21 -1.75
N ASP A 210 -33.59 -1.03 -2.20
CA ASP A 210 -34.89 -1.67 -2.42
C ASP A 210 -35.16 -2.81 -1.40
N ASP A 211 -34.28 -2.99 -0.41
CA ASP A 211 -34.35 -4.03 0.62
C ASP A 211 -34.66 -3.43 2.01
N ALA A 212 -35.69 -3.96 2.68
CA ALA A 212 -36.06 -3.55 4.03
C ALA A 212 -35.09 -4.05 5.13
N PHE A 213 -34.41 -5.18 4.91
CA PHE A 213 -33.39 -5.77 5.76
C PHE A 213 -32.12 -6.14 4.96
N PRO A 214 -31.31 -5.14 4.54
CA PRO A 214 -30.16 -5.36 3.65
C PRO A 214 -29.09 -6.36 4.12
N LEU A 215 -29.14 -6.81 5.38
CA LEU A 215 -28.13 -7.71 5.97
C LEU A 215 -28.70 -9.09 6.33
N ASP A 216 -29.96 -9.36 6.03
CA ASP A 216 -30.61 -10.65 6.29
C ASP A 216 -31.13 -11.26 4.99
N PRO A 217 -30.40 -12.22 4.39
CA PRO A 217 -30.71 -12.74 3.05
C PRO A 217 -31.97 -13.63 2.98
N LEU A 218 -32.74 -13.62 4.06
CA LEU A 218 -34.02 -14.29 4.19
C LEU A 218 -35.19 -13.31 4.25
N GLU A 219 -34.97 -11.99 4.33
CA GLU A 219 -35.99 -10.97 4.52
C GLU A 219 -35.68 -9.74 3.67
N TRP A 220 -36.51 -9.41 2.67
CA TRP A 220 -36.30 -8.22 1.82
C TRP A 220 -37.45 -7.21 1.89
N SER A 221 -38.57 -7.57 2.54
CA SER A 221 -39.84 -6.84 2.56
C SER A 221 -40.40 -6.75 3.97
N ASP A 222 -41.00 -5.61 4.31
CA ASP A 222 -41.62 -5.27 5.60
C ASP A 222 -42.88 -4.45 5.30
N ASN A 223 -43.96 -5.12 4.89
CA ASN A 223 -45.11 -4.47 4.26
C ASN A 223 -45.90 -3.56 5.23
N ASP A 224 -45.82 -3.81 6.53
CA ASP A 224 -46.45 -3.00 7.57
C ASP A 224 -45.48 -2.06 8.34
N GLU A 225 -44.19 -2.11 8.01
CA GLU A 225 -43.10 -1.36 8.65
C GLU A 225 -42.97 -1.64 10.16
N ASP A 226 -43.26 -2.87 10.61
CA ASP A 226 -43.16 -3.26 12.03
C ASP A 226 -41.73 -3.70 12.46
N GLY A 227 -40.87 -3.98 11.48
CA GLY A 227 -39.48 -4.38 11.65
C GLY A 227 -39.27 -5.89 11.75
N VAL A 228 -40.27 -6.70 11.43
CA VAL A 228 -40.16 -8.14 11.13
C VAL A 228 -40.41 -8.32 9.64
N GLY A 229 -39.55 -9.05 8.94
CA GLY A 229 -39.73 -9.23 7.50
C GLY A 229 -40.84 -10.21 7.17
N ASP A 230 -41.48 -10.00 6.02
CA ASP A 230 -42.67 -10.73 5.54
C ASP A 230 -42.44 -12.28 5.50
N ASN A 231 -41.20 -12.79 5.35
CA ASN A 231 -41.00 -14.25 5.38
C ASN A 231 -41.05 -14.84 6.80
N ALA A 232 -40.85 -14.01 7.83
CA ALA A 232 -40.90 -14.37 9.24
C ALA A 232 -42.14 -13.83 9.96
N ASP A 233 -42.76 -12.77 9.45
CA ASP A 233 -44.02 -12.24 9.94
C ASP A 233 -45.18 -13.19 9.60
N PRO A 234 -46.15 -13.40 10.51
CA PRO A 234 -47.34 -14.17 10.21
C PRO A 234 -48.60 -13.32 9.90
N ASP A 235 -48.48 -11.99 9.81
CA ASP A 235 -49.53 -10.99 9.53
C ASP A 235 -48.88 -9.76 8.82
N ASP A 236 -48.48 -9.94 7.55
CA ASP A 236 -47.60 -9.03 6.77
C ASP A 236 -48.11 -7.58 6.63
N ASP A 237 -49.41 -7.34 6.78
CA ASP A 237 -50.01 -5.99 6.71
C ASP A 237 -50.61 -5.50 8.04
N ASN A 238 -50.49 -6.34 9.08
CA ASN A 238 -50.94 -6.10 10.45
C ASN A 238 -52.42 -5.70 10.57
N ASP A 239 -53.28 -6.18 9.67
CA ASP A 239 -54.72 -5.88 9.67
C ASP A 239 -55.52 -6.81 10.63
N GLY A 240 -54.89 -7.90 11.08
CA GLY A 240 -55.40 -8.89 12.01
C GLY A 240 -55.86 -10.20 11.36
N CYS A 241 -55.72 -10.33 10.05
CA CYS A 241 -55.88 -11.56 9.28
C CYS A 241 -54.50 -12.18 9.02
N MET A 242 -54.24 -13.35 9.60
CA MET A 242 -52.94 -14.03 9.45
C MET A 242 -52.76 -14.49 7.99
N ASP A 243 -51.58 -14.35 7.37
CA ASP A 243 -51.33 -14.63 5.93
C ASP A 243 -51.79 -16.03 5.50
N VAL A 244 -51.69 -17.02 6.40
CA VAL A 244 -52.14 -18.39 6.13
C VAL A 244 -53.65 -18.52 5.87
N SER A 245 -54.40 -17.48 6.16
CA SER A 245 -55.85 -17.35 6.03
C SER A 245 -56.27 -16.05 5.36
N ASP A 246 -55.33 -15.26 4.88
CA ASP A 246 -55.56 -14.01 4.17
C ASP A 246 -55.41 -14.24 2.67
N ASP A 247 -56.43 -13.91 1.89
CA ASP A 247 -56.36 -14.03 0.45
C ASP A 247 -55.55 -12.89 -0.21
N LEU A 248 -55.37 -11.77 0.51
CA LEU A 248 -54.60 -10.58 0.12
C LEU A 248 -53.60 -10.15 1.22
N PRO A 249 -52.56 -10.95 1.53
CA PRO A 249 -51.68 -10.76 2.70
C PRO A 249 -50.95 -9.41 2.84
N ASN A 250 -50.94 -8.58 1.79
CA ASN A 250 -50.21 -7.32 1.76
C ASN A 250 -51.16 -6.11 1.67
N ASP A 251 -52.48 -6.31 1.64
CA ASP A 251 -53.47 -5.22 1.57
C ASP A 251 -54.21 -5.08 2.92
N PRO A 252 -53.83 -4.09 3.75
CA PRO A 252 -54.36 -3.96 5.12
C PRO A 252 -55.83 -3.54 5.22
N THR A 253 -56.56 -3.61 4.11
CA THR A 253 -57.97 -3.29 4.01
C THR A 253 -58.85 -4.44 3.55
N GLU A 254 -58.28 -5.59 3.19
CA GLU A 254 -58.97 -6.74 2.62
C GLU A 254 -58.40 -8.05 3.17
N CYS A 255 -59.26 -8.99 3.59
CA CYS A 255 -58.82 -10.35 3.97
C CYS A 255 -59.34 -11.44 3.02
N ASP A 256 -60.41 -11.15 2.27
CA ASP A 256 -61.18 -12.12 1.49
C ASP A 256 -61.16 -11.70 0.00
N ASP A 257 -60.88 -12.64 -0.90
CA ASP A 257 -60.94 -12.52 -2.39
C ASP A 257 -61.69 -13.75 -2.92
N THR A 258 -63.02 -13.66 -2.93
CA THR A 258 -63.89 -14.84 -3.04
C THR A 258 -63.75 -15.56 -4.39
N ASP A 259 -63.47 -14.85 -5.48
CA ASP A 259 -63.28 -15.42 -6.82
C ASP A 259 -61.79 -15.60 -7.22
N GLY A 260 -60.87 -14.95 -6.49
CA GLY A 260 -59.42 -15.03 -6.69
C GLY A 260 -58.93 -14.18 -7.85
N ASP A 261 -59.60 -13.08 -8.19
CA ASP A 261 -59.20 -12.18 -9.28
C ASP A 261 -58.09 -11.19 -8.90
N GLY A 262 -57.79 -11.07 -7.60
CA GLY A 262 -56.81 -10.18 -7.01
C GLY A 262 -57.38 -8.83 -6.54
N THR A 263 -58.70 -8.67 -6.52
CA THR A 263 -59.43 -7.54 -5.93
C THR A 263 -60.20 -8.06 -4.72
N GLY A 264 -59.94 -7.52 -3.53
CA GLY A 264 -60.65 -7.98 -2.33
C GLY A 264 -62.12 -7.61 -2.31
N ASP A 265 -62.92 -8.39 -1.58
CA ASP A 265 -64.39 -8.29 -1.50
C ASP A 265 -64.88 -6.88 -1.03
N ASN A 266 -64.11 -6.08 -0.26
CA ASN A 266 -64.56 -4.71 0.06
C ASN A 266 -64.40 -3.71 -1.10
N ALA A 267 -63.63 -4.06 -2.14
CA ALA A 267 -63.33 -3.24 -3.32
C ALA A 267 -63.90 -3.80 -4.62
N ASP A 268 -64.14 -5.11 -4.71
CA ASP A 268 -64.82 -5.75 -5.83
C ASP A 268 -66.33 -5.40 -5.85
N THR A 269 -66.96 -5.61 -7.00
CA THR A 269 -68.37 -5.32 -7.26
C THR A 269 -69.14 -6.54 -7.76
N ASP A 270 -68.48 -7.69 -7.85
CA ASP A 270 -68.96 -8.99 -8.34
C ASP A 270 -68.10 -10.09 -7.67
N ASP A 271 -68.17 -10.18 -6.33
CA ASP A 271 -67.21 -10.90 -5.46
C ASP A 271 -67.06 -12.40 -5.82
N ASP A 272 -67.99 -13.00 -6.57
CA ASP A 272 -67.95 -14.41 -6.98
C ASP A 272 -67.83 -14.64 -8.51
N ASP A 273 -67.67 -13.57 -9.30
CA ASP A 273 -67.57 -13.53 -10.78
C ASP A 273 -68.58 -14.43 -11.51
N ASP A 274 -69.81 -14.48 -10.99
CA ASP A 274 -70.93 -15.16 -11.66
C ASP A 274 -71.55 -14.31 -12.79
N GLY A 275 -71.21 -13.01 -12.78
CA GLY A 275 -71.65 -12.00 -13.74
C GLY A 275 -72.82 -11.14 -13.26
N THR A 276 -73.17 -11.24 -11.98
CA THR A 276 -74.20 -10.46 -11.30
C THR A 276 -73.55 -9.62 -10.20
N LEU A 277 -73.63 -8.29 -10.33
CA LEU A 277 -73.02 -7.39 -9.36
C LEU A 277 -73.61 -7.58 -7.94
N ASP A 278 -72.82 -7.45 -6.88
CA ASP A 278 -73.26 -7.72 -5.48
C ASP A 278 -74.50 -6.93 -5.07
N ASP A 279 -74.64 -5.70 -5.59
CA ASP A 279 -75.79 -4.83 -5.36
C ASP A 279 -77.12 -5.43 -5.88
N ASP A 280 -77.03 -6.33 -6.86
CA ASP A 280 -78.12 -7.05 -7.53
C ASP A 280 -78.10 -8.57 -7.26
N ASP A 281 -77.14 -9.08 -6.48
CA ASP A 281 -76.95 -10.50 -6.15
C ASP A 281 -77.49 -10.85 -4.75
N ALA A 282 -78.28 -11.93 -4.64
CA ALA A 282 -78.80 -12.41 -3.36
C ALA A 282 -77.80 -13.26 -2.55
N PHE A 283 -76.79 -13.82 -3.22
CA PHE A 283 -75.73 -14.67 -2.69
C PHE A 283 -74.35 -14.26 -3.25
N PRO A 284 -73.88 -13.02 -3.00
CA PRO A 284 -72.72 -12.42 -3.67
C PRO A 284 -71.38 -13.16 -3.50
N LEU A 285 -71.31 -14.19 -2.65
CA LEU A 285 -70.09 -14.97 -2.39
C LEU A 285 -70.21 -16.44 -2.86
N ASP A 286 -71.22 -16.77 -3.66
CA ASP A 286 -71.45 -18.12 -4.17
C ASP A 286 -71.92 -18.08 -5.62
N ALA A 287 -70.94 -18.20 -6.53
CA ALA A 287 -71.11 -18.15 -7.98
C ALA A 287 -72.08 -19.19 -8.58
N SER A 288 -72.66 -20.04 -7.74
CA SER A 288 -73.68 -20.99 -8.13
C SER A 288 -75.10 -20.43 -8.02
N ALA A 289 -75.34 -19.24 -7.47
CA ALA A 289 -76.68 -18.66 -7.45
C ALA A 289 -76.67 -17.14 -7.27
N ASP A 290 -77.55 -16.45 -8.00
CA ASP A 290 -77.68 -14.99 -7.98
C ASP A 290 -79.04 -14.50 -7.44
N THR A 291 -80.08 -15.35 -7.50
CA THR A 291 -81.48 -14.94 -7.36
C THR A 291 -82.18 -15.61 -6.17
N ASP A 292 -82.80 -14.80 -5.30
CA ASP A 292 -83.76 -15.19 -4.26
C ASP A 292 -85.04 -14.33 -4.39
N THR A 293 -86.07 -14.87 -5.03
CA THR A 293 -87.28 -14.11 -5.37
C THR A 293 -88.13 -13.77 -4.14
N ASP A 294 -88.11 -14.60 -3.10
CA ASP A 294 -89.01 -14.50 -1.96
C ASP A 294 -88.34 -14.00 -0.67
N GLY A 295 -87.00 -13.98 -0.65
CA GLY A 295 -86.14 -13.42 0.39
C GLY A 295 -85.98 -14.34 1.60
N ASP A 296 -86.18 -15.65 1.45
CA ASP A 296 -86.05 -16.62 2.55
C ASP A 296 -84.61 -17.15 2.75
N GLY A 297 -83.69 -16.77 1.87
CA GLY A 297 -82.28 -17.17 1.89
C GLY A 297 -82.00 -18.49 1.19
N MET A 298 -82.92 -19.01 0.38
CA MET A 298 -82.69 -20.15 -0.53
C MET A 298 -82.71 -19.67 -1.98
N PRO A 299 -81.77 -20.11 -2.83
CA PRO A 299 -81.72 -19.64 -4.22
C PRO A 299 -82.81 -20.26 -5.09
N ASP A 300 -83.39 -19.46 -5.98
CA ASP A 300 -84.37 -19.87 -7.00
C ASP A 300 -83.81 -21.00 -7.90
N SER A 301 -82.51 -20.95 -8.21
CA SER A 301 -81.82 -21.95 -9.01
C SER A 301 -80.34 -22.02 -8.68
N ILE A 302 -79.75 -23.22 -8.76
CA ILE A 302 -78.31 -23.42 -8.58
C ILE A 302 -77.63 -23.77 -9.91
N PHE A 303 -76.67 -22.95 -10.32
CA PHE A 303 -75.79 -23.13 -11.46
C PHE A 303 -74.51 -23.87 -11.03
N GLY A 304 -74.40 -25.15 -11.39
CA GLY A 304 -73.19 -25.92 -11.08
C GLY A 304 -73.19 -26.48 -9.65
N ASN A 305 -72.07 -26.32 -8.94
CA ASN A 305 -71.91 -26.86 -7.58
C ASN A 305 -71.70 -25.70 -6.61
N SER A 306 -72.60 -25.54 -5.63
CA SER A 306 -72.42 -24.56 -4.55
C SER A 306 -71.20 -24.87 -3.69
N THR A 307 -70.43 -23.81 -3.42
CA THR A 307 -69.26 -23.78 -2.54
C THR A 307 -69.67 -23.55 -1.08
N THR A 308 -70.78 -22.84 -0.83
CA THR A 308 -71.28 -22.53 0.52
C THR A 308 -72.31 -23.54 1.04
N GLY A 309 -72.76 -24.47 0.19
CA GLY A 309 -73.73 -25.51 0.55
C GLY A 309 -75.18 -25.06 0.41
N LEU A 310 -75.44 -24.07 -0.46
CA LEU A 310 -76.78 -23.66 -0.86
C LEU A 310 -77.59 -24.85 -1.37
N ILE A 311 -78.89 -24.77 -1.16
CA ILE A 311 -79.87 -25.75 -1.61
C ILE A 311 -80.96 -24.99 -2.35
N GLU A 312 -81.17 -25.36 -3.61
CA GLU A 312 -82.22 -24.80 -4.48
C GLU A 312 -83.57 -24.83 -3.76
N ASP A 313 -84.29 -23.71 -3.80
CA ASP A 313 -85.61 -23.60 -3.23
C ASP A 313 -86.60 -24.51 -3.99
N ILE A 314 -87.51 -25.09 -3.23
CA ILE A 314 -88.51 -26.04 -3.71
C ILE A 314 -89.92 -25.45 -3.75
N ASP A 315 -90.11 -24.23 -3.26
CA ASP A 315 -91.43 -23.61 -3.16
C ASP A 315 -91.71 -22.42 -4.08
N ASP A 316 -90.70 -21.98 -4.84
CA ASP A 316 -90.80 -21.11 -6.04
C ASP A 316 -91.09 -21.81 -7.41
#